data_AF-A0A4U1CRW2-F1
#
_entry.id   AF-A0A4U1CRW2-F1
#
_cell.length_a   1.000
_cell.length_b   1.000
_cell.length_c   1.000
_cell.angle_alpha   90.00
_cell.angle_beta   90.00
_cell.angle_gamma   90.00
#
_symmetry.space_group_name_H-M   'P 1'
#
loop_
_entity.id
_entity.type
_entity.pdbx_description
1 polymer ?
#
loop_
_entity_poly.entity_id
_entity_poly.type
_entity_poly.pdbx_seq_one_letter_code
_entity_poly.pdbx_strand_id
1 'polypeptide(L)'
;MKKKKLKKLVKAARKTIRKDIEQSLIAELKSLSAGLGQDSKKANKEIHKGSKQLAKKLSKNVKIDRSTMLPKAQAQAAKPAMTEAESSQA
;
A
#
# COMPACT_ATOMS: atom_id res chain seq x y z
N MET A 1 7.47 -22.19 5.35
CA MET A 1 6.13 -21.58 5.10
C MET A 1 6.09 -20.04 5.13
N LYS A 2 6.72 -19.37 6.11
CA LYS A 2 6.57 -17.90 6.34
C LYS A 2 7.08 -17.01 5.18
N LYS A 3 8.22 -17.37 4.55
CA LYS A 3 8.80 -16.62 3.41
C LYS A 3 7.90 -16.56 2.16
N LYS A 4 7.14 -17.64 1.86
CA LYS A 4 6.20 -17.68 0.71
C LYS A 4 5.00 -16.75 0.93
N LYS A 5 4.47 -16.71 2.16
CA LYS A 5 3.38 -15.79 2.55
C LYS A 5 3.83 -14.32 2.44
N LEU A 6 5.02 -14.01 2.95
CA LEU A 6 5.60 -12.65 2.87
C LEU A 6 5.77 -12.17 1.42
N LYS A 7 6.29 -13.03 0.53
CA LYS A 7 6.42 -12.71 -0.90
C LYS A 7 5.06 -12.42 -1.56
N LYS A 8 4.00 -13.17 -1.20
CA LYS A 8 2.64 -12.92 -1.70
C LYS A 8 2.11 -11.58 -1.19
N LEU A 9 2.34 -11.25 0.08
CA LEU A 9 1.90 -10.00 0.72
C LEU A 9 2.57 -8.78 0.06
N VAL A 10 3.89 -8.83 -0.14
CA VAL A 10 4.64 -7.78 -0.87
C VAL A 10 4.15 -7.62 -2.32
N LYS A 11 3.86 -8.74 -3.01
CA LYS A 11 3.31 -8.67 -4.38
C LYS A 11 1.92 -8.04 -4.40
N ALA A 12 1.06 -8.37 -3.42
CA ALA A 12 -0.25 -7.78 -3.29
C ALA A 12 -0.16 -6.27 -3.02
N ALA A 13 0.66 -5.86 -2.05
CA ALA A 13 0.89 -4.46 -1.73
C ALA A 13 1.40 -3.66 -2.94
N ARG A 14 2.40 -4.18 -3.68
CA ARG A 14 2.86 -3.53 -4.93
C ARG A 14 1.75 -3.41 -5.97
N LYS A 15 0.87 -4.41 -6.08
CA LYS A 15 -0.26 -4.38 -7.01
C LYS A 15 -1.28 -3.31 -6.61
N THR A 16 -1.55 -3.15 -5.32
CA THR A 16 -2.41 -2.10 -4.79
C THR A 16 -1.81 -0.72 -5.06
N ILE A 17 -0.57 -0.47 -4.62
CA ILE A 17 0.16 0.78 -4.88
C ILE A 17 0.15 1.13 -6.37
N ARG A 18 0.40 0.14 -7.24
CA ARG A 18 0.36 0.36 -8.68
C ARG A 18 -1.02 0.82 -9.17
N LYS A 19 -2.10 0.21 -8.67
CA LYS A 19 -3.47 0.60 -9.06
C LYS A 19 -3.81 1.99 -8.55
N ASP A 20 -3.46 2.29 -7.30
CA ASP A 20 -3.74 3.57 -6.68
C ASP A 20 -3.03 4.69 -7.46
N ILE A 21 -1.73 4.53 -7.74
CA ILE A 21 -0.97 5.48 -8.57
C ILE A 21 -1.61 5.61 -9.97
N GLU A 22 -1.99 4.49 -10.61
CA GLU A 22 -2.62 4.53 -11.94
C GLU A 22 -3.94 5.32 -11.91
N GLN A 23 -4.78 5.11 -10.90
CA GLN A 23 -6.06 5.80 -10.75
C GLN A 23 -5.90 7.28 -10.43
N SER A 24 -5.02 7.65 -9.50
CA SER A 24 -4.73 9.04 -9.16
C SER A 24 -4.21 9.81 -10.38
N LEU A 25 -3.24 9.25 -11.11
CA LEU A 25 -2.71 9.87 -12.32
C LEU A 25 -3.78 10.04 -13.40
N ILE A 26 -4.66 9.06 -13.59
CA ILE A 26 -5.75 9.17 -14.57
C ILE A 26 -6.72 10.28 -14.15
N ALA A 27 -7.11 10.33 -12.87
CA ALA A 27 -8.06 11.33 -12.38
C ALA A 27 -7.52 12.75 -12.52
N GLU A 28 -6.29 12.99 -12.06
CA GLU A 28 -5.64 14.30 -12.11
C GLU A 28 -5.42 14.76 -13.56
N LEU A 29 -4.85 13.90 -14.41
CA LEU A 29 -4.58 14.25 -15.81
C LEU A 29 -5.87 14.46 -16.62
N LYS A 30 -6.94 13.71 -16.33
CA LYS A 30 -8.24 13.95 -16.97
C LYS A 30 -8.85 15.26 -16.54
N SER A 31 -8.82 15.57 -15.24
CA SER A 31 -9.32 16.84 -14.72
C SER A 31 -8.59 18.03 -15.34
N LEU A 32 -7.26 17.96 -15.43
CA LEU A 32 -6.45 18.97 -16.11
C LEU A 32 -6.78 19.05 -17.60
N SER A 33 -6.86 17.91 -18.30
CA SER A 33 -7.20 17.86 -19.72
C SER A 33 -8.57 18.44 -20.01
N ALA A 34 -9.56 18.20 -19.14
CA ALA A 34 -10.89 18.79 -19.25
C ALA A 34 -10.88 20.30 -19.00
N GLY A 35 -10.13 20.77 -18.01
CA GLY A 35 -9.94 22.20 -17.75
C GLY A 35 -9.27 22.96 -18.90
N LEU A 36 -8.45 22.27 -19.69
CA LEU A 36 -7.82 22.79 -20.92
C LEU A 36 -8.67 22.62 -22.18
N GLY A 37 -9.90 22.10 -22.07
CA GLY A 37 -10.78 21.84 -23.22
C GLY A 37 -10.33 20.67 -24.11
N GLN A 38 -9.38 19.85 -23.66
CA GLN A 38 -8.82 18.71 -24.40
C GLN A 38 -9.43 17.35 -24.00
N ASP A 39 -10.66 17.32 -23.48
CA ASP A 39 -11.34 16.06 -23.12
C ASP A 39 -11.86 15.31 -24.36
N SER A 40 -10.90 14.84 -25.17
CA SER A 40 -11.18 13.99 -26.32
C SER A 40 -10.95 12.53 -25.95
N LYS A 41 -11.69 11.63 -26.62
CA LYS A 41 -11.49 10.17 -26.48
C LYS A 41 -10.03 9.75 -26.75
N LYS A 42 -9.34 10.45 -27.65
CA LYS A 42 -7.93 10.19 -27.98
C LYS A 42 -7.01 10.61 -26.83
N ALA A 43 -7.18 11.81 -26.27
CA ALA A 43 -6.42 12.28 -25.12
C ALA A 43 -6.62 11.36 -23.90
N ASN A 44 -7.88 11.01 -23.60
CA ASN A 44 -8.21 10.07 -22.52
C ASN A 44 -7.53 8.70 -22.67
N LYS A 45 -7.43 8.19 -23.91
CA LYS A 45 -6.75 6.92 -24.18
C LYS A 45 -5.24 7.01 -23.95
N GLU A 46 -4.61 8.12 -24.36
CA GLU A 46 -3.19 8.36 -24.16
C GLU A 46 -2.86 8.58 -22.68
N ILE A 47 -3.68 9.35 -21.95
CA ILE A 47 -3.59 9.49 -20.49
C ILE A 47 -3.64 8.11 -19.84
N HIS A 48 -4.62 7.28 -20.18
CA HIS A 48 -4.74 5.95 -19.59
C HIS A 48 -3.52 5.05 -19.87
N LYS A 49 -2.96 5.08 -21.09
CA LYS A 49 -1.76 4.31 -21.43
C LYS A 49 -0.54 4.84 -20.69
N GLY A 50 -0.33 6.16 -20.68
CA GLY A 50 0.78 6.84 -20.02
C GLY A 50 0.78 6.56 -18.52
N SER A 51 -0.35 6.80 -17.84
CA SER A 51 -0.52 6.53 -16.41
C SER A 51 -0.25 5.06 -16.06
N LYS A 52 -0.75 4.12 -16.87
CA LYS A 52 -0.49 2.69 -16.67
C LYS A 52 0.99 2.33 -16.80
N GLN A 53 1.72 2.93 -17.75
CA GLN A 53 3.15 2.71 -17.91
C GLN A 53 3.96 3.35 -16.77
N LEU A 54 3.59 4.56 -16.36
CA LEU A 54 4.27 5.27 -15.28
C LEU A 54 4.06 4.55 -13.94
N ALA A 55 2.82 4.17 -13.61
CA ALA A 55 2.52 3.40 -12.40
C ALA A 55 3.28 2.06 -12.35
N LYS A 56 3.46 1.38 -13.50
CA LYS A 56 4.32 0.18 -13.59
C LYS A 56 5.78 0.48 -13.23
N LYS A 57 6.34 1.60 -13.71
CA LYS A 57 7.73 1.98 -13.43
C LYS A 57 7.90 2.36 -11.97
N LEU A 58 7.01 3.20 -11.44
CA LEU A 58 7.05 3.66 -10.05
C LEU A 58 6.89 2.49 -9.06
N SER A 59 5.89 1.64 -9.24
CA SER A 59 5.63 0.49 -8.35
C SER A 59 6.77 -0.54 -8.27
N LYS A 60 7.67 -0.58 -9.26
CA LYS A 60 8.89 -1.42 -9.19
C LYS A 60 9.95 -0.84 -8.27
N ASN A 61 10.05 0.49 -8.21
CA ASN A 61 11.06 1.21 -7.44
C ASN A 61 10.64 1.43 -5.98
N VAL A 62 9.36 1.24 -5.64
CA VAL A 62 8.90 1.30 -4.25
C VAL A 62 9.53 0.16 -3.44
N LYS A 63 10.44 0.52 -2.52
CA LYS A 63 10.94 -0.37 -1.47
C LYS A 63 9.84 -0.58 -0.45
N ILE A 64 9.28 -1.78 -0.46
CA ILE A 64 8.37 -2.24 0.59
C ILE A 64 9.21 -2.93 1.64
N ASP A 65 9.29 -2.32 2.82
CA ASP A 65 9.90 -2.97 3.96
C ASP A 65 9.07 -4.20 4.34
N ARG A 66 9.75 -5.35 4.38
CA ARG A 66 9.12 -6.63 4.67
C ARG A 66 9.06 -6.90 6.17
N SER A 67 9.87 -6.19 6.95
CA SER A 67 9.95 -6.33 8.41
C SER A 67 8.67 -5.83 9.08
N THR A 68 8.06 -4.79 8.52
CA THR A 68 6.79 -4.19 8.99
C THR A 68 5.55 -4.99 8.59
N MET A 69 5.68 -5.93 7.64
CA MET A 69 4.57 -6.75 7.13
C MET A 69 4.42 -8.09 7.86
N LEU A 70 5.29 -8.40 8.82
CA LEU A 70 5.11 -9.52 9.72
C LEU A 70 4.44 -9.01 10.99
N PRO A 71 3.36 -9.66 11.47
CA PRO A 71 2.90 -9.38 12.82
C PRO A 71 4.05 -9.69 13.78
N LYS A 72 4.38 -8.72 14.66
CA LYS A 72 5.15 -8.94 15.90
C LYS A 72 4.38 -9.94 16.77
N ALA A 73 4.41 -11.21 16.41
CA ALA A 73 3.88 -12.31 17.22
C ALA A 73 5.06 -13.11 17.81
N GLN A 74 6.05 -12.40 18.36
CA GLN A 74 7.16 -12.96 19.15
C GLN A 74 7.89 -11.89 19.98
N ALA A 75 7.17 -10.89 20.48
CA ALA A 75 7.59 -10.14 21.66
C ALA A 75 6.45 -10.28 22.69
N GLN A 76 6.76 -10.99 23.77
CA GLN A 76 5.93 -11.22 24.96
C GLN A 76 4.81 -12.26 24.84
N ALA A 77 5.23 -13.50 24.57
CA ALA A 77 4.74 -14.63 25.36
C ALA A 77 5.79 -14.92 26.45
N ALA A 78 5.79 -14.12 27.50
CA ALA A 78 6.38 -14.46 28.78
C ALA A 78 5.37 -14.00 29.84
N LYS A 79 4.42 -14.87 30.15
CA LYS A 79 3.81 -14.86 31.49
C LYS A 79 4.94 -15.21 32.48
N PRO A 80 4.87 -14.69 33.72
CA PRO A 80 4.22 -15.53 34.70
C PRO A 80 3.09 -14.79 35.41
N ALA A 81 2.15 -15.60 35.86
CA ALA A 81 1.00 -15.21 36.63
C ALA A 81 1.34 -15.22 38.14
N MET A 82 0.66 -14.34 38.87
CA MET A 82 0.28 -14.39 40.28
C MET A 82 1.35 -14.15 41.37
N THR A 83 1.16 -13.07 42.14
CA THR A 83 0.99 -13.19 43.60
C THR A 83 0.02 -12.10 44.08
N GLU A 84 -0.93 -12.50 44.91
CA GLU A 84 -1.89 -11.70 45.66
C GLU A 84 -1.23 -10.68 46.59
N ALA A 85 -1.97 -9.63 46.95
CA ALA A 85 -2.29 -9.20 48.33
C ALA A 85 -2.39 -7.66 48.47
N GLU A 86 -3.64 -7.21 48.61
CA GLU A 86 -4.15 -6.33 49.67
C GLU A 86 -3.63 -4.88 49.89
N SER A 87 -4.58 -4.03 50.34
CA SER A 87 -4.42 -2.76 51.07
C SER A 87 -4.25 -1.49 50.23
N SER A 88 -4.97 -0.38 50.43
CA SER A 88 -6.12 -0.04 51.28
C SER A 88 -6.62 1.33 50.80
N GLN A 89 -7.89 1.60 51.05
CA GLN A 89 -8.44 2.95 51.11
C GLN A 89 -7.59 3.82 52.05
N ALA A 90 -7.38 5.07 51.67
CA ALA A 90 -7.29 6.24 52.56
C ALA A 90 -7.78 7.46 51.78
#